data_AF-A0A2A9HCP7-F1
#
_entry.id   AF-A0A2A9HCP7-F1
#
_cell.length_a   1.000
_cell.length_b   1.000
_cell.length_c   1.000
_cell.angle_alpha   90.00
_cell.angle_beta   90.00
_cell.angle_gamma   90.00
#
_symmetry.space_group_name_H-M   'P 1'
#
loop_
_entity.id
_entity.type
_entity.pdbx_description
1 polymer ?
#
loop_
_entity_poly.entity_id
_entity_poly.type
_entity_poly.pdbx_seq_one_letter_code
_entity_poly.pdbx_strand_id
1 'polypeptide(L)'
;MGRIPGIELAPNWTSAAAALEGILRHAGIDLPRHAVMGLTGHAFHFCLGTREGVVALPSGPSSFDRAAMVARYARTGLRFERFAGPADAATKERAIAWAAERLDAGVPLIGWDLHLHEFGIIDGYDRARGGFFVQDVITEQVGPFVAWEAWAPLGEIELWAPVEPVEAGPEVVVEALRTAAALLGGEEGPADGQPRGAGGIEAWAEALEGTAEVDRAGNAYTLAVLAAARTDGAAFLRDLAGALPGAAEPLAAAARALEEETKALAPLITLFPFPSGGHGNVQVPGLRRAAAMALRRAARYERECRGAIEGAIPLVEAETG
;
A
#
# COMPACT_ATOMS: atom_id res chain seq x y z
N MET A 1 21.71 19.31 -13.62
CA MET A 1 20.41 19.87 -13.17
C MET A 1 19.38 19.42 -14.17
N GLY A 2 18.44 18.60 -13.74
CA GLY A 2 17.37 18.14 -14.60
C GLY A 2 16.31 17.48 -13.75
N ARG A 3 15.06 17.90 -13.96
CA ARG A 3 13.92 17.06 -13.62
C ARG A 3 13.67 16.14 -14.80
N ILE A 4 13.26 14.92 -14.52
CA ILE A 4 12.75 13.98 -15.51
C ILE A 4 11.34 14.48 -15.86
N PRO A 5 11.09 14.94 -17.11
CA PRO A 5 9.80 15.50 -17.48
C PRO A 5 8.76 14.38 -17.70
N GLY A 6 7.48 14.71 -17.48
CA GLY A 6 6.35 13.86 -17.87
C GLY A 6 6.15 12.60 -17.02
N ILE A 7 6.76 12.53 -15.84
CA ILE A 7 6.36 11.57 -14.80
C ILE A 7 5.37 12.25 -13.86
N GLU A 8 4.32 11.55 -13.46
CA GLU A 8 3.28 12.05 -12.56
C GLU A 8 2.92 11.01 -11.50
N LEU A 9 2.69 11.46 -10.26
CA LEU A 9 2.15 10.60 -9.21
C LEU A 9 0.72 10.17 -9.57
N ALA A 10 0.42 8.87 -9.51
CA ALA A 10 -0.93 8.38 -9.79
C ALA A 10 -1.91 8.71 -8.65
N PRO A 11 -3.21 8.93 -8.93
CA PRO A 11 -4.18 9.21 -7.88
C PRO A 11 -4.63 7.93 -7.14
N ASN A 12 -3.84 7.43 -6.19
CA ASN A 12 -4.10 6.20 -5.42
C ASN A 12 -4.01 6.46 -3.91
N TRP A 13 -4.88 5.81 -3.11
CA TRP A 13 -4.87 5.90 -1.64
C TRP A 13 -3.65 5.22 -1.02
N THR A 14 -3.02 4.27 -1.71
CA THR A 14 -1.76 3.67 -1.29
C THR A 14 -0.61 4.39 -1.97
N SER A 15 0.11 5.25 -1.22
CA SER A 15 1.15 6.14 -1.76
C SER A 15 2.30 5.40 -2.49
N ALA A 16 2.70 4.23 -2.01
CA ALA A 16 3.71 3.41 -2.69
C ALA A 16 3.23 2.90 -4.05
N ALA A 17 1.96 2.48 -4.14
CA ALA A 17 1.34 2.08 -5.39
C ALA A 17 1.12 3.28 -6.32
N ALA A 18 0.79 4.46 -5.78
CA ALA A 18 0.69 5.70 -6.52
C ALA A 18 2.00 6.03 -7.25
N ALA A 19 3.12 5.91 -6.54
CA ALA A 19 4.45 6.15 -7.09
C ALA A 19 4.84 5.08 -8.13
N LEU A 20 4.55 3.79 -7.85
CA LEU A 20 4.79 2.71 -8.80
C LEU A 20 3.99 2.89 -10.10
N GLU A 21 2.68 3.16 -10.02
CA GLU A 21 1.85 3.42 -11.19
C GLU A 21 2.41 4.57 -12.04
N GLY A 22 2.88 5.65 -11.41
CA GLY A 22 3.52 6.78 -12.10
C GLY A 22 4.78 6.37 -12.85
N ILE A 23 5.65 5.58 -12.21
CA ILE A 23 6.87 5.05 -12.83
C ILE A 23 6.56 4.08 -13.97
N LEU A 24 5.59 3.16 -13.80
CA LEU A 24 5.19 2.20 -14.83
C LEU A 24 4.67 2.92 -16.08
N ARG A 25 3.78 3.91 -15.91
CA ARG A 25 3.29 4.73 -17.04
C ARG A 25 4.41 5.47 -17.73
N HIS A 26 5.35 6.04 -16.98
CA HIS A 26 6.52 6.70 -17.54
C HIS A 26 7.42 5.74 -18.34
N ALA A 27 7.53 4.49 -17.89
CA ALA A 27 8.24 3.42 -18.59
C ALA A 27 7.47 2.83 -19.79
N GLY A 28 6.25 3.31 -20.08
CA GLY A 28 5.40 2.80 -21.16
C GLY A 28 4.71 1.47 -20.83
N ILE A 29 4.67 1.08 -19.55
CA ILE A 29 3.97 -0.11 -19.08
C ILE A 29 2.55 0.28 -18.68
N ASP A 30 1.58 -0.13 -19.49
CA ASP A 30 0.16 0.13 -19.26
C ASP A 30 -0.48 -1.04 -18.50
N LEU A 31 -0.56 -0.91 -17.18
CA LEU A 31 -1.30 -1.82 -16.31
C LEU A 31 -2.45 -1.06 -15.65
N PRO A 32 -3.66 -1.65 -15.60
CA PRO A 32 -4.73 -1.05 -14.82
C PRO A 32 -4.36 -1.07 -13.34
N ARG A 33 -4.86 -0.09 -12.57
CA ARG A 33 -4.53 0.06 -11.15
C ARG A 33 -4.72 -1.23 -10.36
N HIS A 34 -5.85 -1.91 -10.54
CA HIS A 34 -6.14 -3.13 -9.80
C HIS A 34 -5.13 -4.25 -10.09
N ALA A 35 -4.57 -4.32 -11.30
CA ALA A 35 -3.46 -5.23 -11.58
C ALA A 35 -2.20 -4.85 -10.82
N VAL A 36 -1.82 -3.56 -10.79
CA VAL A 36 -0.67 -3.07 -10.01
C VAL A 36 -0.87 -3.38 -8.52
N MET A 37 -2.06 -3.12 -7.99
CA MET A 37 -2.40 -3.35 -6.58
C MET A 37 -2.43 -4.84 -6.22
N GLY A 38 -3.00 -5.68 -7.10
CA GLY A 38 -3.13 -7.12 -6.89
C GLY A 38 -1.82 -7.87 -7.01
N LEU A 39 -1.03 -7.61 -8.06
CA LEU A 39 0.25 -8.29 -8.32
C LEU A 39 1.29 -8.03 -7.23
N THR A 40 1.31 -6.81 -6.69
CA THR A 40 2.27 -6.40 -5.66
C THR A 40 1.83 -6.74 -4.24
N GLY A 41 0.55 -7.06 -4.04
CA GLY A 41 -0.04 -7.33 -2.73
C GLY A 41 -0.58 -6.09 -2.00
N HIS A 42 -0.41 -4.88 -2.56
CA HIS A 42 -0.96 -3.64 -1.97
C HIS A 42 -2.48 -3.69 -1.78
N ALA A 43 -3.21 -4.41 -2.64
CA ALA A 43 -4.66 -4.60 -2.52
C ALA A 43 -5.08 -5.38 -1.25
N PHE A 44 -4.18 -6.22 -0.72
CA PHE A 44 -4.47 -7.21 0.33
C PHE A 44 -3.80 -6.87 1.66
N HIS A 45 -2.81 -5.97 1.65
CA HIS A 45 -2.16 -5.50 2.86
C HIS A 45 -3.15 -4.81 3.81
N PHE A 46 -3.02 -5.11 5.10
CA PHE A 46 -3.63 -4.36 6.19
C PHE A 46 -2.80 -4.52 7.46
N CYS A 47 -2.57 -3.41 8.16
CA CYS A 47 -1.95 -3.36 9.47
C CYS A 47 -2.67 -2.30 10.32
N LEU A 48 -3.07 -2.69 11.52
CA LEU A 48 -3.60 -1.76 12.50
C LEU A 48 -2.43 -1.14 13.28
N GLY A 49 -2.04 0.08 12.92
CA GLY A 49 -0.97 0.79 13.62
C GLY A 49 -1.35 1.10 15.08
N THR A 50 -0.51 0.67 16.02
CA THR A 50 -0.68 0.91 17.46
C THR A 50 0.60 1.42 18.10
N ARG A 51 0.49 2.33 19.08
CA ARG A 51 1.62 2.78 19.91
C ARG A 51 1.10 3.36 21.22
N GLU A 52 1.73 2.97 22.33
CA GLU A 52 1.48 3.54 23.68
C GLU A 52 -0.01 3.58 24.07
N GLY A 53 -0.78 2.56 23.69
CA GLY A 53 -2.21 2.46 24.01
C GLY A 53 -3.16 3.19 23.05
N VAL A 54 -2.63 3.88 22.04
CA VAL A 54 -3.39 4.48 20.94
C VAL A 54 -3.43 3.51 19.75
N VAL A 55 -4.60 3.32 19.16
CA VAL A 55 -4.81 2.45 17.99
C VAL A 55 -5.23 3.24 16.75
N ALA A 56 -5.22 2.55 15.59
CA ALA A 56 -5.57 3.10 14.29
C ALA A 56 -4.68 4.30 13.89
N LEU A 57 -3.39 4.22 14.20
CA LEU A 57 -2.41 5.22 13.80
C LEU A 57 -2.22 5.22 12.27
N PRO A 58 -1.99 6.39 11.66
CA PRO A 58 -1.84 6.53 10.21
C PRO A 58 -0.60 5.82 9.64
N SER A 59 0.31 5.34 10.49
CA SER A 59 1.45 4.53 10.06
C SER A 59 1.07 3.12 9.59
N GLY A 60 -0.08 2.60 10.03
CA GLY A 60 -0.55 1.24 9.71
C GLY A 60 -0.53 0.92 8.20
N PRO A 61 -1.20 1.72 7.35
CA PRO A 61 -1.20 1.55 5.89
C PRO A 61 0.18 1.41 5.22
N SER A 62 1.23 1.97 5.82
CA SER A 62 2.61 1.94 5.32
C SER A 62 3.49 0.86 5.97
N SER A 63 2.95 0.09 6.91
CA SER A 63 3.66 -0.93 7.70
C SER A 63 3.72 -2.27 6.95
N PHE A 64 4.38 -2.31 5.80
CA PHE A 64 4.63 -3.55 5.05
C PHE A 64 6.12 -3.88 4.99
N ASP A 65 6.46 -5.12 4.65
CA ASP A 65 7.84 -5.51 4.41
C ASP A 65 8.34 -4.87 3.11
N ARG A 66 9.16 -3.84 3.25
CA ARG A 66 9.69 -3.03 2.15
C ARG A 66 10.63 -3.84 1.23
N ALA A 67 11.39 -4.79 1.78
CA ALA A 67 12.28 -5.62 0.98
C ALA A 67 11.49 -6.63 0.14
N ALA A 68 10.49 -7.28 0.75
CA ALA A 68 9.59 -8.17 0.04
C ALA A 68 8.79 -7.40 -1.02
N MET A 69 8.33 -6.19 -0.71
CA MET A 69 7.58 -5.34 -1.65
C MET A 69 8.38 -5.01 -2.92
N VAL A 70 9.65 -4.64 -2.78
CA VAL A 70 10.53 -4.36 -3.94
C VAL A 70 10.67 -5.58 -4.85
N ALA A 71 10.81 -6.78 -4.28
CA ALA A 71 10.87 -8.01 -5.08
C ALA A 71 9.57 -8.24 -5.87
N ARG A 72 8.41 -7.91 -5.29
CA ARG A 72 7.10 -8.09 -5.95
C ARG A 72 6.85 -7.10 -7.08
N TYR A 73 7.51 -5.95 -7.09
CA TYR A 73 7.32 -4.98 -8.18
C TYR A 73 7.77 -5.56 -9.53
N ALA A 74 8.69 -6.53 -9.54
CA ALA A 74 9.06 -7.27 -10.74
C ALA A 74 7.86 -7.93 -11.43
N ARG A 75 6.81 -8.31 -10.68
CA ARG A 75 5.56 -8.89 -11.24
C ARG A 75 4.77 -7.92 -12.11
N THR A 76 5.07 -6.62 -12.02
CA THR A 76 4.48 -5.57 -12.88
C THR A 76 5.25 -5.34 -14.18
N GLY A 77 6.29 -6.15 -14.44
CA GLY A 77 7.10 -6.08 -15.65
C GLY A 77 8.34 -5.20 -15.52
N LEU A 78 8.68 -4.74 -14.30
CA LEU A 78 9.82 -3.88 -14.05
C LEU A 78 10.52 -4.27 -12.75
N ARG A 79 11.81 -4.62 -12.82
CA ARG A 79 12.61 -4.91 -11.64
C ARG A 79 13.04 -3.63 -10.95
N PHE A 80 13.04 -3.65 -9.63
CA PHE A 80 13.52 -2.55 -8.80
C PHE A 80 14.75 -2.97 -8.00
N GLU A 81 15.63 -2.01 -7.73
CA GLU A 81 16.66 -2.10 -6.70
C GLU A 81 16.32 -1.17 -5.53
N ARG A 82 16.94 -1.44 -4.37
CA ARG A 82 16.62 -0.79 -3.10
C ARG A 82 17.86 -0.23 -2.42
N PHE A 83 17.79 1.01 -1.99
CA PHE A 83 18.69 1.59 -1.00
C PHE A 83 17.92 1.83 0.30
N ALA A 84 18.39 1.27 1.40
CA ALA A 84 17.79 1.48 2.71
C ALA A 84 18.84 1.56 3.82
N GLY A 85 18.52 2.28 4.89
CA GLY A 85 19.38 2.39 6.07
C GLY A 85 18.90 3.46 7.05
N PRO A 86 19.58 3.63 8.20
CA PRO A 86 19.28 4.72 9.13
C PRO A 86 19.58 6.07 8.47
N ALA A 87 18.85 7.12 8.83
CA ALA A 87 19.06 8.48 8.33
C ALA A 87 20.20 9.24 9.04
N ASP A 88 21.28 8.54 9.39
CA ASP A 88 22.51 9.19 9.85
C ASP A 88 23.24 9.91 8.71
N ALA A 89 24.14 10.84 9.05
CA ALA A 89 24.79 11.71 8.07
C ALA A 89 25.53 10.92 6.96
N ALA A 90 26.25 9.85 7.33
CA ALA A 90 27.05 9.06 6.39
C ALA A 90 26.16 8.24 5.43
N THR A 91 25.09 7.64 5.96
CA THR A 91 24.13 6.88 5.15
C THR A 91 23.33 7.82 4.24
N LYS A 92 22.96 9.00 4.74
CA LYS A 92 22.27 10.04 3.96
C LYS A 92 23.12 10.56 2.81
N GLU A 93 24.41 10.81 3.02
CA GLU A 93 25.35 11.17 1.95
C GLU A 93 25.42 10.09 0.87
N ARG A 94 25.54 8.82 1.27
CA ARG A 94 25.53 7.68 0.34
C ARG A 94 24.20 7.54 -0.41
N ALA A 95 23.07 7.76 0.26
CA ALA A 95 21.76 7.71 -0.35
C ALA A 95 21.57 8.82 -1.39
N ILE A 96 22.03 10.04 -1.09
CA ILE A 96 21.98 11.18 -2.02
C ILE A 96 22.86 10.90 -3.24
N ALA A 97 24.08 10.37 -3.04
CA ALA A 97 24.96 10.00 -4.15
C ALA A 97 24.35 8.89 -5.02
N TRP A 98 23.78 7.87 -4.37
CA TRP A 98 23.07 6.78 -5.05
C TRP A 98 21.90 7.32 -5.86
N ALA A 99 21.05 8.18 -5.28
CA ALA A 99 19.91 8.78 -5.95
C ALA A 99 20.34 9.66 -7.13
N ALA A 100 21.36 10.50 -6.94
CA ALA A 100 21.88 11.39 -7.98
C ALA A 100 22.37 10.61 -9.20
N GLU A 101 23.09 9.49 -9.01
CA GLU A 101 23.57 8.63 -10.10
C GLU A 101 22.42 8.12 -10.98
N ARG A 102 21.32 7.66 -10.38
CA ARG A 102 20.13 7.18 -11.11
C ARG A 102 19.40 8.32 -11.81
N LEU A 103 19.20 9.43 -11.11
CA LEU A 103 18.52 10.61 -11.67
C LEU A 103 19.31 11.22 -12.84
N ASP A 104 20.64 11.23 -12.77
CA ASP A 104 21.50 11.65 -13.89
C ASP A 104 21.42 10.68 -15.08
N ALA A 105 21.11 9.40 -14.83
CA ALA A 105 20.80 8.41 -15.86
C ALA A 105 19.35 8.47 -16.37
N GLY A 106 18.54 9.44 -15.91
CA GLY A 106 17.13 9.58 -16.30
C GLY A 106 16.19 8.58 -15.62
N VAL A 107 16.61 7.95 -14.52
CA VAL A 107 15.84 6.96 -13.77
C VAL A 107 15.16 7.63 -12.58
N PRO A 108 13.81 7.75 -12.55
CA PRO A 108 13.08 8.29 -11.41
C PRO A 108 13.08 7.31 -10.24
N LEU A 109 12.89 7.81 -9.02
CA LEU A 109 12.92 6.98 -7.80
C LEU A 109 11.58 7.02 -7.09
N ILE A 110 11.28 5.95 -6.34
CA ILE A 110 10.28 5.99 -5.26
C ILE A 110 11.03 6.29 -3.97
N GLY A 111 10.59 7.31 -3.23
CA GLY A 111 11.19 7.69 -1.95
C GLY A 111 10.17 7.73 -0.83
N TRP A 112 10.59 7.30 0.36
CA TRP A 112 9.83 7.41 1.61
C TRP A 112 10.20 8.67 2.39
N ASP A 113 9.26 9.14 3.21
CA ASP A 113 9.48 10.17 4.23
C ASP A 113 9.96 11.50 3.63
N LEU A 114 9.20 11.94 2.60
CA LEU A 114 9.40 13.16 1.84
C LEU A 114 8.74 14.35 2.57
N HIS A 115 7.67 14.96 2.03
CA HIS A 115 6.94 15.99 2.79
C HIS A 115 6.04 15.40 3.88
N LEU A 116 5.57 14.16 3.67
CA LEU A 116 4.83 13.37 4.64
C LEU A 116 5.56 12.04 4.89
N HIS A 117 5.16 11.36 5.97
CA HIS A 117 5.53 9.98 6.28
C HIS A 117 4.81 9.01 5.31
N GLU A 118 5.01 9.21 4.02
CA GLU A 118 4.39 8.53 2.90
C GLU A 118 5.42 8.36 1.77
N PHE A 119 5.05 7.58 0.74
CA PHE A 119 5.87 7.44 -0.46
C PHE A 119 5.52 8.49 -1.52
N GLY A 120 6.51 8.86 -2.32
CA GLY A 120 6.34 9.69 -3.50
C GLY A 120 7.38 9.39 -4.56
N ILE A 121 7.33 10.12 -5.66
CA ILE A 121 8.28 10.04 -6.76
C ILE A 121 9.35 11.12 -6.55
N ILE A 122 10.62 10.75 -6.70
CA ILE A 122 11.73 11.69 -6.85
C ILE A 122 12.07 11.75 -8.34
N ASP A 123 11.85 12.92 -8.95
CA ASP A 123 12.03 13.13 -10.40
C ASP A 123 13.27 13.96 -10.74
N GLY A 124 14.02 14.41 -9.73
CA GLY A 124 15.26 15.16 -9.96
C GLY A 124 15.90 15.62 -8.67
N TYR A 125 17.00 16.34 -8.80
CA TYR A 125 17.68 16.96 -7.67
C TYR A 125 18.34 18.28 -8.08
N ASP A 126 18.58 19.13 -7.07
CA ASP A 126 19.35 20.36 -7.19
C ASP A 126 20.49 20.33 -6.17
N ARG A 127 21.72 20.16 -6.67
CA ARG A 127 22.93 20.11 -5.84
C ARG A 127 23.27 21.46 -5.21
N ALA A 128 22.95 22.57 -5.88
CA ALA A 128 23.25 23.91 -5.37
C ALA A 128 22.27 24.29 -4.24
N ARG A 129 21.00 23.90 -4.37
CA ARG A 129 19.98 24.07 -3.32
C ARG A 129 19.99 22.96 -2.27
N GLY A 130 20.69 21.85 -2.53
CA GLY A 130 20.80 20.71 -1.64
C GLY A 130 19.46 20.01 -1.40
N GLY A 131 18.80 19.52 -2.44
CA GLY A 131 17.51 18.84 -2.27
C GLY A 131 17.02 18.07 -3.49
N PHE A 132 15.92 17.36 -3.30
CA PHE A 132 15.21 16.58 -4.31
C PHE A 132 14.01 17.34 -4.86
N PHE A 133 13.74 17.16 -6.16
CA PHE A 133 12.44 17.46 -6.73
C PHE A 133 11.54 16.23 -6.56
N VAL A 134 10.35 16.45 -6.04
CA VAL A 134 9.44 15.35 -5.65
C VAL A 134 8.01 15.56 -6.12
N GLN A 135 7.28 14.46 -6.18
CA GLN A 135 5.83 14.41 -6.34
C GLN A 135 5.24 13.45 -5.33
N ASP A 136 4.48 13.99 -4.40
CA ASP A 136 3.74 13.29 -3.35
C ASP A 136 2.35 13.90 -3.18
N VAL A 137 1.57 13.32 -2.28
CA VAL A 137 0.14 13.64 -2.10
C VAL A 137 -0.13 15.08 -1.65
N ILE A 138 0.88 15.84 -1.19
CA ILE A 138 0.75 17.25 -0.81
C ILE A 138 1.60 18.22 -1.63
N THR A 139 2.19 17.75 -2.72
CA THR A 139 3.09 18.55 -3.56
C THR A 139 2.40 19.80 -4.13
N GLU A 140 1.10 19.76 -4.44
CA GLU A 140 0.36 20.94 -4.90
C GLU A 140 0.28 22.04 -3.83
N GLN A 141 0.31 21.67 -2.55
CA GLN A 141 0.12 22.56 -1.41
C GLN A 141 1.46 23.11 -0.89
N VAL A 142 2.52 22.30 -0.88
CA VAL A 142 3.82 22.67 -0.29
C VAL A 142 4.93 22.89 -1.33
N GLY A 143 4.67 22.58 -2.59
CA GLY A 143 5.62 22.67 -3.70
C GLY A 143 6.44 21.39 -3.89
N PRO A 144 7.18 21.28 -5.01
CA PRO A 144 7.78 20.01 -5.45
C PRO A 144 9.24 19.87 -4.97
N PHE A 145 9.60 20.32 -3.77
CA PHE A 145 11.00 20.35 -3.35
C PHE A 145 11.22 20.00 -1.88
N VAL A 146 12.00 18.95 -1.64
CA VAL A 146 12.43 18.53 -0.30
C VAL A 146 13.92 18.79 -0.14
N ALA A 147 14.29 19.64 0.81
CA ALA A 147 15.70 19.88 1.15
C ALA A 147 16.31 18.63 1.81
N TRP A 148 17.54 18.29 1.44
CA TRP A 148 18.23 17.13 1.97
C TRP A 148 18.32 17.19 3.49
N GLU A 149 18.62 18.33 4.10
CA GLU A 149 18.66 18.45 5.57
C GLU A 149 17.34 18.02 6.24
N ALA A 150 16.20 18.35 5.65
CA ALA A 150 14.87 18.04 6.20
C ALA A 150 14.35 16.65 5.84
N TRP A 151 14.96 15.96 4.85
CA TRP A 151 14.54 14.65 4.38
C TRP A 151 14.78 13.53 5.41
N ALA A 152 13.89 12.52 5.43
CA ALA A 152 13.90 11.36 6.33
C ALA A 152 13.78 11.72 7.83
N PRO A 153 12.81 12.59 8.22
CA PRO A 153 12.63 13.01 9.61
C PRO A 153 12.34 11.88 10.61
N LEU A 154 11.83 10.72 10.17
CA LEU A 154 11.61 9.54 11.02
C LEU A 154 12.87 8.71 11.26
N GLY A 155 14.02 9.12 10.72
CA GLY A 155 15.29 8.45 10.98
C GLY A 155 15.57 7.24 10.08
N GLU A 156 14.79 7.03 9.03
CA GLU A 156 14.93 5.91 8.10
C GLU A 156 14.94 6.38 6.64
N ILE A 157 15.89 5.88 5.87
CA ILE A 157 15.99 6.10 4.44
C ILE A 157 15.46 4.86 3.71
N GLU A 158 14.60 5.08 2.73
CA GLU A 158 14.10 4.07 1.82
C GLU A 158 13.93 4.69 0.42
N LEU A 159 14.65 4.13 -0.55
CA LEU A 159 14.63 4.55 -1.96
C LEU A 159 14.58 3.32 -2.88
N TRP A 160 13.71 3.36 -3.89
CA TRP A 160 13.59 2.31 -4.91
C TRP A 160 13.79 2.88 -6.30
N ALA A 161 14.62 2.24 -7.12
CA ALA A 161 14.86 2.63 -8.51
C ALA A 161 14.44 1.49 -9.45
N PRO A 162 13.69 1.76 -10.52
CA PRO A 162 13.51 0.79 -11.59
C PRO A 162 14.85 0.57 -12.29
N VAL A 163 15.13 -0.67 -12.68
CA VAL A 163 16.44 -1.05 -13.26
C VAL A 163 16.28 -1.56 -14.68
N GLU A 164 15.48 -2.61 -14.87
CA GLU A 164 15.28 -3.23 -16.17
C GLU A 164 13.89 -3.84 -16.29
N PRO A 165 13.32 -3.87 -17.52
CA PRO A 165 12.11 -4.62 -17.79
C PRO A 165 12.29 -6.10 -17.47
N VAL A 166 11.23 -6.73 -16.99
CA VAL A 166 11.18 -8.18 -16.74
C VAL A 166 9.96 -8.75 -17.46
N GLU A 167 10.14 -9.87 -18.14
CA GLU A 167 9.01 -10.62 -18.67
C GLU A 167 8.35 -11.38 -17.53
N ALA A 168 7.11 -11.03 -17.21
CA ALA A 168 6.32 -11.70 -16.19
C ALA A 168 5.68 -12.96 -16.80
N GLY A 169 6.16 -14.14 -16.40
CA GLY A 169 5.56 -15.41 -16.78
C GLY A 169 4.25 -15.68 -16.04
N PRO A 170 3.49 -16.72 -16.42
CA PRO A 170 2.20 -17.01 -15.81
C PRO A 170 2.29 -17.37 -14.32
N GLU A 171 3.46 -17.80 -13.83
CA GLU A 171 3.75 -18.08 -12.43
C GLU A 171 3.51 -16.88 -11.50
N VAL A 172 3.64 -15.64 -12.00
CA VAL A 172 3.45 -14.44 -11.18
C VAL A 172 2.04 -14.34 -10.61
N VAL A 173 1.04 -14.91 -11.30
CA VAL A 173 -0.35 -14.92 -10.84
C VAL A 173 -0.48 -15.83 -9.62
N VAL A 174 0.10 -17.03 -9.67
CA VAL A 174 0.12 -17.96 -8.54
C VAL A 174 0.82 -17.34 -7.34
N GLU A 175 1.96 -16.69 -7.56
CA GLU A 175 2.69 -16.00 -6.49
C GLU A 175 1.91 -14.82 -5.91
N ALA A 176 1.21 -14.04 -6.73
CA ALA A 176 0.36 -12.95 -6.29
C ALA A 176 -0.81 -13.47 -5.43
N LEU A 177 -1.46 -14.57 -5.81
CA LEU A 177 -2.52 -15.21 -5.02
C LEU A 177 -1.99 -15.76 -3.68
N ARG A 178 -0.82 -16.40 -3.66
CA ARG A 178 -0.16 -16.84 -2.41
C ARG A 178 0.16 -15.65 -1.50
N THR A 179 0.68 -14.56 -2.07
CA THR A 179 0.95 -13.32 -1.35
C THR A 179 -0.34 -12.73 -0.76
N ALA A 180 -1.42 -12.71 -1.54
CA ALA A 180 -2.72 -12.25 -1.10
C ALA A 180 -3.25 -13.06 0.10
N ALA A 181 -3.21 -14.39 0.01
CA ALA A 181 -3.65 -15.27 1.10
C ALA A 181 -2.86 -15.03 2.41
N ALA A 182 -1.53 -14.91 2.31
CA ALA A 182 -0.66 -14.62 3.47
C ALA A 182 -0.95 -13.25 4.09
N LEU A 183 -1.14 -12.20 3.27
CA LEU A 183 -1.44 -10.85 3.75
C LEU A 183 -2.82 -10.75 4.42
N LEU A 184 -3.86 -11.33 3.82
CA LEU A 184 -5.21 -11.40 4.41
C LEU A 184 -5.20 -12.23 5.71
N GLY A 185 -4.28 -13.20 5.79
CA GLY A 185 -4.00 -13.98 6.99
C GLY A 185 -3.26 -13.25 8.09
N GLY A 186 -2.62 -12.11 7.79
CA GLY A 186 -1.72 -11.42 8.72
C GLY A 186 -0.39 -12.15 8.96
N GLU A 187 -0.02 -13.08 8.07
CA GLU A 187 1.20 -13.90 8.16
C GLU A 187 2.44 -13.14 7.67
N GLU A 188 2.22 -12.02 6.99
CA GLU A 188 3.26 -11.25 6.35
C GLU A 188 3.30 -9.80 6.85
N GLY A 189 4.52 -9.32 7.11
CA GLY A 189 4.82 -7.95 7.51
C GLY A 189 6.06 -7.91 8.39
N PRO A 190 6.48 -6.70 8.80
CA PRO A 190 7.55 -6.54 9.79
C PRO A 190 7.22 -7.30 11.09
N ALA A 191 8.26 -7.85 11.73
CA ALA A 191 8.16 -8.50 13.04
C ALA A 191 8.07 -7.47 14.19
N ASP A 192 7.05 -6.63 14.15
CA ASP A 192 6.84 -5.49 15.06
C ASP A 192 5.68 -5.70 16.05
N GLY A 193 5.03 -6.85 15.99
CA GLY A 193 3.91 -7.22 16.87
C GLY A 193 2.59 -6.50 16.56
N GLN A 194 2.52 -5.73 15.48
CA GLN A 194 1.29 -5.04 15.08
C GLN A 194 0.25 -6.03 14.54
N PRO A 195 -1.05 -5.86 14.86
CA PRO A 195 -2.12 -6.70 14.30
C PRO A 195 -2.30 -6.50 12.79
N ARG A 196 -2.43 -7.60 12.02
CA ARG A 196 -2.44 -7.60 10.55
C ARG A 196 -3.56 -8.46 9.96
N GLY A 197 -3.89 -8.23 8.69
CA GLY A 197 -4.93 -8.96 7.97
C GLY A 197 -6.27 -8.97 8.71
N ALA A 198 -7.03 -10.06 8.59
CA ALA A 198 -8.33 -10.21 9.24
C ALA A 198 -8.25 -10.05 10.77
N GLY A 199 -7.18 -10.56 11.40
CA GLY A 199 -6.96 -10.43 12.84
C GLY A 199 -6.73 -8.97 13.26
N GLY A 200 -6.09 -8.17 12.40
CA GLY A 200 -5.95 -6.73 12.60
C GLY A 200 -7.29 -6.00 12.54
N ILE A 201 -8.17 -6.36 11.61
CA ILE A 201 -9.51 -5.78 11.51
C ILE A 201 -10.35 -6.12 12.75
N GLU A 202 -10.19 -7.33 13.29
CA GLU A 202 -10.82 -7.73 14.56
C GLU A 202 -10.28 -6.95 15.76
N ALA A 203 -8.96 -6.81 15.87
CA ALA A 203 -8.35 -5.99 16.92
C ALA A 203 -8.83 -4.53 16.86
N TRP A 204 -9.07 -4.00 15.65
CA TRP A 204 -9.63 -2.67 15.46
C TRP A 204 -11.08 -2.59 15.97
N ALA A 205 -11.89 -3.61 15.68
CA ALA A 205 -13.25 -3.71 16.19
C ALA A 205 -13.28 -3.78 17.72
N GLU A 206 -12.40 -4.57 18.32
CA GLU A 206 -12.25 -4.69 19.77
C GLU A 206 -11.85 -3.36 20.41
N ALA A 207 -10.90 -2.65 19.82
CA ALA A 207 -10.48 -1.35 20.31
C ALA A 207 -11.62 -0.32 20.28
N LEU A 208 -12.42 -0.31 19.21
CA LEU A 208 -13.61 0.54 19.12
C LEU A 208 -14.67 0.16 20.16
N GLU A 209 -14.92 -1.13 20.41
CA GLU A 209 -15.89 -1.51 21.44
C GLU A 209 -15.40 -1.25 22.88
N GLY A 210 -14.09 -1.32 23.09
CA GLY A 210 -13.44 -1.10 24.37
C GLY A 210 -13.17 0.37 24.71
N THR A 211 -12.27 0.56 25.67
CA THR A 211 -11.85 1.87 26.19
C THR A 211 -10.54 2.38 25.57
N ALA A 212 -10.02 1.70 24.54
CA ALA A 212 -8.79 2.11 23.88
C ALA A 212 -8.94 3.48 23.23
N GLU A 213 -7.87 4.28 23.30
CA GLU A 213 -7.79 5.53 22.56
C GLU A 213 -7.63 5.22 21.08
N VAL A 214 -8.48 5.82 20.25
CA VAL A 214 -8.48 5.62 18.79
C VAL A 214 -8.05 6.94 18.16
N ASP A 215 -6.96 6.93 17.40
CA ASP A 215 -6.55 8.12 16.67
C ASP A 215 -7.61 8.47 15.62
N ARG A 216 -8.18 9.66 15.71
CA ARG A 216 -9.33 10.05 14.91
C ARG A 216 -8.99 10.17 13.42
N ALA A 217 -7.86 10.81 13.12
CA ALA A 217 -7.45 11.06 11.74
C ALA A 217 -6.93 9.77 11.08
N GLY A 218 -6.12 9.01 11.82
CA GLY A 218 -5.61 7.71 11.42
C GLY A 218 -6.71 6.67 11.23
N ASN A 219 -7.75 6.64 12.07
CA ASN A 219 -8.93 5.79 11.85
C ASN A 219 -9.63 6.11 10.53
N ALA A 220 -9.84 7.40 10.24
CA ALA A 220 -10.47 7.83 8.99
C ALA A 220 -9.59 7.50 7.77
N TYR A 221 -8.28 7.72 7.88
CA TYR A 221 -7.31 7.42 6.83
C TYR A 221 -7.23 5.92 6.56
N THR A 222 -7.07 5.11 7.61
CA THR A 222 -6.99 3.65 7.53
C THR A 222 -8.26 3.06 6.91
N LEU A 223 -9.44 3.59 7.23
CA LEU A 223 -10.70 3.17 6.58
C LEU A 223 -10.68 3.47 5.07
N ALA A 224 -10.26 4.67 4.69
CA ALA A 224 -10.22 5.07 3.28
C ALA A 224 -9.23 4.21 2.48
N VAL A 225 -8.03 3.98 3.02
CA VAL A 225 -7.01 3.13 2.37
C VAL A 225 -7.49 1.69 2.27
N LEU A 226 -7.99 1.09 3.35
CA LEU A 226 -8.47 -0.29 3.33
C LEU A 226 -9.60 -0.47 2.31
N ALA A 227 -10.62 0.39 2.35
CA ALA A 227 -11.76 0.27 1.42
C ALA A 227 -11.34 0.44 -0.05
N ALA A 228 -10.42 1.37 -0.34
CA ALA A 228 -9.89 1.54 -1.69
C ALA A 228 -9.08 0.31 -2.13
N ALA A 229 -8.16 -0.18 -1.28
CA ALA A 229 -7.33 -1.34 -1.56
C ALA A 229 -8.17 -2.61 -1.82
N ARG A 230 -9.23 -2.84 -1.02
CA ARG A 230 -10.14 -3.98 -1.22
C ARG A 230 -11.00 -3.84 -2.47
N THR A 231 -11.34 -2.62 -2.88
CA THR A 231 -12.02 -2.37 -4.17
C THR A 231 -11.12 -2.79 -5.34
N ASP A 232 -9.85 -2.39 -5.30
CA ASP A 232 -8.85 -2.80 -6.31
C ASP A 232 -8.61 -4.33 -6.25
N GLY A 233 -8.53 -4.92 -5.06
CA GLY A 233 -8.40 -6.37 -4.89
C GLY A 233 -9.56 -7.17 -5.49
N ALA A 234 -10.80 -6.71 -5.30
CA ALA A 234 -11.98 -7.32 -5.90
C ALA A 234 -11.93 -7.27 -7.43
N ALA A 235 -11.55 -6.12 -8.01
CA ALA A 235 -11.41 -5.96 -9.45
C ALA A 235 -10.31 -6.88 -10.03
N PHE A 236 -9.16 -6.98 -9.36
CA PHE A 236 -8.09 -7.90 -9.74
C PHE A 236 -8.54 -9.36 -9.76
N LEU A 237 -9.18 -9.83 -8.69
CA LEU A 237 -9.67 -11.21 -8.60
C LEU A 237 -10.75 -11.51 -9.65
N ARG A 238 -11.58 -10.51 -10.00
CA ARG A 238 -12.59 -10.63 -11.05
C ARG A 238 -11.96 -10.76 -12.44
N ASP A 239 -10.92 -9.99 -12.74
CA ASP A 239 -10.17 -10.11 -13.99
C ASP A 239 -9.51 -11.49 -14.11
N LEU A 240 -8.90 -11.97 -13.02
CA LEU A 240 -8.35 -13.33 -12.99
C LEU A 240 -9.44 -14.39 -13.20
N ALA A 241 -10.62 -14.24 -12.59
CA ALA A 241 -11.74 -15.16 -12.79
C ALA A 241 -12.21 -15.20 -14.26
N GLY A 242 -12.13 -14.08 -14.97
CA GLY A 242 -12.44 -14.00 -16.40
C GLY A 242 -11.35 -14.60 -17.29
N ALA A 243 -10.09 -14.51 -16.87
CA ALA A 243 -8.93 -14.99 -17.61
C ALA A 243 -8.63 -16.49 -17.40
N LEU A 244 -9.06 -17.07 -16.27
CA LEU A 244 -8.72 -18.44 -15.85
C LEU A 244 -9.99 -19.27 -15.60
N PRO A 245 -10.64 -19.81 -16.65
CA PRO A 245 -11.88 -20.58 -16.52
C PRO A 245 -11.82 -21.75 -15.54
N GLY A 246 -10.66 -22.40 -15.39
CA GLY A 246 -10.49 -23.52 -14.46
C GLY A 246 -10.55 -23.11 -12.98
N ALA A 247 -10.20 -21.86 -12.68
CA ALA A 247 -10.24 -21.27 -11.34
C ALA A 247 -11.34 -20.20 -11.17
N ALA A 248 -12.21 -20.01 -12.17
CA ALA A 248 -13.15 -18.90 -12.23
C ALA A 248 -14.11 -18.84 -11.04
N GLU A 249 -14.64 -19.97 -10.60
CA GLU A 249 -15.58 -20.03 -9.48
C GLU A 249 -14.98 -19.55 -8.14
N PRO A 250 -13.85 -20.13 -7.66
CA PRO A 250 -13.25 -19.65 -6.41
C PRO A 250 -12.68 -18.22 -6.53
N LEU A 251 -12.14 -17.81 -7.69
CA LEU A 251 -11.69 -16.42 -7.89
C LEU A 251 -12.86 -15.43 -7.85
N ALA A 252 -14.00 -15.76 -8.47
CA ALA A 252 -15.21 -14.96 -8.39
C ALA A 252 -15.80 -14.93 -6.96
N ALA A 253 -15.68 -16.02 -6.21
CA ALA A 253 -16.07 -16.04 -4.80
C ALA A 253 -15.19 -15.12 -3.95
N ALA A 254 -13.88 -15.13 -4.17
CA ALA A 254 -12.94 -14.23 -3.51
C ALA A 254 -13.23 -12.76 -3.83
N ALA A 255 -13.47 -12.44 -5.11
CA ALA A 255 -13.84 -11.09 -5.54
C ALA A 255 -15.14 -10.61 -4.84
N ARG A 256 -16.18 -11.44 -4.81
CA ARG A 256 -17.45 -11.13 -4.12
C ARG A 256 -17.25 -10.90 -2.63
N ALA A 257 -16.38 -11.67 -1.97
CA ALA A 257 -16.10 -11.48 -0.55
C ALA A 257 -15.51 -10.08 -0.28
N LEU A 258 -14.55 -9.62 -1.08
CA LEU A 258 -14.01 -8.26 -0.97
C LEU A 258 -15.03 -7.16 -1.32
N GLU A 259 -15.94 -7.41 -2.26
CA GLU A 259 -17.06 -6.50 -2.53
C GLU A 259 -18.01 -6.38 -1.34
N GLU A 260 -18.30 -7.48 -0.65
CA GLU A 260 -19.12 -7.44 0.57
C GLU A 260 -18.37 -6.81 1.75
N GLU A 261 -17.05 -6.97 1.83
CA GLU A 261 -16.19 -6.26 2.78
C GLU A 261 -16.29 -4.74 2.59
N THR A 262 -16.08 -4.27 1.36
CA THR A 262 -16.15 -2.83 1.04
C THR A 262 -17.54 -2.26 1.32
N LYS A 263 -18.62 -3.01 1.03
CA LYS A 263 -20.00 -2.63 1.42
C LYS A 263 -20.17 -2.54 2.94
N ALA A 264 -19.55 -3.44 3.70
CA ALA A 264 -19.58 -3.40 5.16
C ALA A 264 -18.82 -2.19 5.73
N LEU A 265 -17.73 -1.77 5.07
CA LEU A 265 -16.93 -0.61 5.46
C LEU A 265 -17.54 0.74 5.04
N ALA A 266 -18.33 0.78 3.96
CA ALA A 266 -18.85 2.02 3.38
C ALA A 266 -19.59 2.95 4.37
N PRO A 267 -20.46 2.46 5.28
CA PRO A 267 -21.08 3.30 6.31
C PRO A 267 -20.04 3.97 7.23
N LEU A 268 -18.89 3.33 7.46
CA LEU A 268 -17.84 3.85 8.34
C LEU A 268 -17.08 5.01 7.72
N ILE A 269 -16.92 5.03 6.39
CA ILE A 269 -16.32 6.16 5.67
C ILE A 269 -17.19 7.42 5.86
N THR A 270 -18.51 7.27 5.86
CA THR A 270 -19.44 8.38 6.13
C THR A 270 -19.43 8.78 7.62
N LEU A 271 -19.27 7.79 8.51
CA LEU A 271 -19.24 8.01 9.95
C LEU A 271 -17.93 8.68 10.42
N PHE A 272 -16.82 8.36 9.77
CA PHE A 272 -15.47 8.85 10.09
C PHE A 272 -14.80 9.42 8.82
N PRO A 273 -15.30 10.54 8.26
CA PRO A 273 -14.82 11.08 7.00
C PRO A 273 -13.39 11.64 7.13
N PHE A 274 -12.48 11.20 6.28
CA PHE A 274 -11.12 11.76 6.16
C PHE A 274 -11.16 13.22 5.63
N PRO A 275 -10.29 14.13 6.11
CA PRO A 275 -9.28 13.95 7.17
C PRO A 275 -9.82 14.15 8.59
N SER A 276 -11.08 14.56 8.74
CA SER A 276 -11.63 14.98 10.03
C SER A 276 -12.03 13.83 10.97
N GLY A 277 -12.20 12.59 10.52
CA GLY A 277 -12.75 11.49 11.30
C GLY A 277 -14.07 11.78 12.05
N GLY A 278 -14.88 12.73 11.56
CA GLY A 278 -16.24 12.98 12.05
C GLY A 278 -16.35 13.68 13.41
N HIS A 279 -15.46 14.64 13.71
CA HIS A 279 -15.56 15.56 14.88
C HIS A 279 -16.04 14.90 16.19
N GLY A 280 -15.29 13.91 16.68
CA GLY A 280 -15.58 13.26 17.97
C GLY A 280 -16.50 12.04 17.88
N ASN A 281 -16.95 11.63 16.69
CA ASN A 281 -17.72 10.40 16.51
C ASN A 281 -17.02 9.16 17.09
N VAL A 282 -15.68 9.11 17.03
CA VAL A 282 -14.87 8.04 17.64
C VAL A 282 -14.98 7.98 19.17
N GLN A 283 -15.55 8.99 19.82
CA GLN A 283 -15.79 9.04 21.27
C GLN A 283 -17.23 8.69 21.64
N VAL A 284 -18.13 8.52 20.67
CA VAL A 284 -19.55 8.23 20.93
C VAL A 284 -19.75 6.70 21.06
N PRO A 285 -20.13 6.16 22.24
CA PRO A 285 -20.17 4.71 22.45
C PRO A 285 -21.10 3.95 21.50
N GLY A 286 -22.24 4.55 21.13
CA GLY A 286 -23.18 3.93 20.18
C GLY A 286 -22.59 3.79 18.77
N LEU A 287 -21.88 4.83 18.30
CA LEU A 287 -21.23 4.85 16.99
C LEU A 287 -20.04 3.90 16.95
N ARG A 288 -19.25 3.87 18.04
CA ARG A 288 -18.15 2.91 18.22
C ARG A 288 -18.63 1.45 18.13
N ARG A 289 -19.73 1.08 18.81
CA ARG A 289 -20.30 -0.27 18.72
C ARG A 289 -20.77 -0.61 17.31
N ALA A 290 -21.46 0.31 16.65
CA ALA A 290 -21.89 0.11 15.25
C ALA A 290 -20.69 -0.10 14.31
N ALA A 291 -19.62 0.67 14.53
CA ALA A 291 -18.37 0.54 13.78
C ALA A 291 -17.68 -0.82 14.03
N ALA A 292 -17.58 -1.25 15.29
CA ALA A 292 -17.03 -2.55 15.65
C ALA A 292 -17.82 -3.70 14.98
N MET A 293 -19.16 -3.63 14.95
CA MET A 293 -19.98 -4.63 14.26
C MET A 293 -19.71 -4.67 12.74
N ALA A 294 -19.48 -3.52 12.11
CA ALA A 294 -19.15 -3.45 10.69
C ALA A 294 -17.75 -4.02 10.41
N LEU A 295 -16.75 -3.69 11.22
CA LEU A 295 -15.39 -4.23 11.11
C LEU A 295 -15.36 -5.75 11.32
N ARG A 296 -16.13 -6.29 12.27
CA ARG A 296 -16.25 -7.76 12.43
C ARG A 296 -16.85 -8.45 11.21
N ARG A 297 -17.80 -7.81 10.53
CA ARG A 297 -18.31 -8.32 9.24
C ARG A 297 -17.22 -8.25 8.17
N ALA A 298 -16.48 -7.15 8.10
CA ALA A 298 -15.37 -6.99 7.16
C ALA A 298 -14.30 -8.09 7.37
N ALA A 299 -13.84 -8.31 8.60
CA ALA A 299 -12.88 -9.37 8.92
C ALA A 299 -13.36 -10.78 8.54
N ARG A 300 -14.68 -11.05 8.67
CA ARG A 300 -15.26 -12.32 8.21
C ARG A 300 -15.12 -12.45 6.69
N TYR A 301 -15.48 -11.42 5.93
CA TYR A 301 -15.33 -11.42 4.47
C TYR A 301 -13.87 -11.52 4.03
N GLU A 302 -12.93 -10.93 4.78
CA GLU A 302 -11.50 -11.08 4.53
C GLU A 302 -11.05 -12.55 4.65
N ARG A 303 -11.54 -13.29 5.65
CA ARG A 303 -11.30 -14.74 5.77
C ARG A 303 -11.97 -15.56 4.68
N GLU A 304 -13.20 -15.21 4.29
CA GLU A 304 -13.91 -15.86 3.17
C GLU A 304 -13.12 -15.67 1.86
N CYS A 305 -12.61 -14.46 1.61
CA CYS A 305 -11.74 -14.16 0.47
C CYS A 305 -10.48 -15.01 0.49
N ARG A 306 -9.76 -15.03 1.63
CA ARG A 306 -8.56 -15.86 1.80
C ARG A 306 -8.82 -17.33 1.48
N GLY A 307 -9.87 -17.92 2.07
CA GLY A 307 -10.20 -19.33 1.84
C GLY A 307 -10.54 -19.64 0.37
N ALA A 308 -11.22 -18.70 -0.31
CA ALA A 308 -11.50 -18.83 -1.74
C ALA A 308 -10.22 -18.70 -2.60
N ILE A 309 -9.30 -17.80 -2.26
CA ILE A 309 -7.99 -17.70 -2.91
C ILE A 309 -7.19 -19.00 -2.73
N GLU A 310 -7.14 -19.54 -1.51
CA GLU A 310 -6.45 -20.80 -1.20
C GLU A 310 -7.01 -21.97 -2.03
N GLY A 311 -8.33 -22.00 -2.24
CA GLY A 311 -8.98 -22.97 -3.13
C GLY A 311 -8.68 -22.74 -4.62
N ALA A 312 -8.43 -21.50 -5.05
CA ALA A 312 -8.11 -21.17 -6.44
C ALA A 312 -6.66 -21.54 -6.82
N ILE A 313 -5.70 -21.38 -5.90
CA ILE A 313 -4.26 -21.58 -6.17
C ILE A 313 -3.95 -22.89 -6.92
N PRO A 314 -4.37 -24.10 -6.45
CA PRO A 314 -4.03 -25.34 -7.15
C PRO A 314 -4.68 -25.45 -8.54
N LEU A 315 -5.81 -24.76 -8.77
CA LEU A 315 -6.48 -24.74 -10.07
C LEU A 315 -5.74 -23.83 -11.05
N VAL A 316 -5.27 -22.67 -10.58
CA VAL A 316 -4.44 -21.76 -11.37
C VAL A 316 -3.11 -22.42 -11.72
N GLU A 317 -2.47 -23.10 -10.77
CA GLU A 317 -1.23 -23.86 -11.02
C GLU A 317 -1.41 -24.92 -12.12
N ALA A 318 -2.54 -25.64 -12.12
CA ALA A 318 -2.83 -26.63 -13.14
C ALA A 318 -3.15 -26.04 -14.52
N GLU A 319 -3.64 -24.80 -14.59
CA GLU A 319 -3.98 -24.11 -15.84
C GLU A 319 -2.79 -23.34 -16.44
N THR A 320 -1.83 -22.94 -15.59
CA THR A 320 -0.66 -22.14 -15.96
C THR A 320 0.64 -22.94 -16.16
N GLY A 321 0.68 -24.18 -15.65
CA GLY A 321 1.80 -25.12 -15.78
C GLY A 321 1.67 -26.09 -16.95
#